data_AF-A0A3C0T7W1-F1
#
_entry.id   AF-A0A3C0T7W1-F1
#
_cell.length_a   1.000
_cell.length_b   1.000
_cell.length_c   1.000
_cell.angle_alpha   90.00
_cell.angle_beta   90.00
_cell.angle_gamma   90.00
#
_symmetry.space_group_name_H-M   'P 1'
#
loop_
_entity.id
_entity.type
_entity.pdbx_description
1 polymer ?
#
loop_
_entity_poly.entity_id
_entity_poly.type
_entity_poly.pdbx_seq_one_letter_code
_entity_poly.pdbx_strand_id
1 'polypeptide(L)'
;MQPPENIPTHVAPIADAAVSWVNESQDTNYSLTGLVDIEGVGDVTKPFDFGLVLCDGELCMREQVSVTPDGDSYRFAYVEEAEPDIPPLLDPPPGIRREWLDKQLEKYEFVLLLYYRGLW
;
A
#
# COMPACT_ATOMS: atom_id res chain seq x y z
N MET A 1 12.62 -4.37 13.13
CA MET A 1 11.31 -4.50 12.46
C MET A 1 11.18 -5.93 11.95
N GLN A 2 10.04 -6.58 12.15
CA GLN A 2 9.78 -7.89 11.57
C GLN A 2 9.55 -7.75 10.06
N PRO A 3 10.10 -8.65 9.23
CA PRO A 3 9.76 -8.69 7.81
C PRO A 3 8.26 -9.00 7.65
N PRO A 4 7.60 -8.49 6.60
CA PRO A 4 6.20 -8.78 6.32
C PRO A 4 5.98 -10.30 6.23
N GLU A 5 5.13 -10.81 7.11
CA GLU A 5 4.96 -12.26 7.37
C GLU A 5 4.29 -13.05 6.23
N ASN A 6 4.06 -12.46 5.05
CA ASN A 6 3.32 -13.09 3.94
C ASN A 6 3.77 -12.62 2.53
N ILE A 7 5.06 -12.37 2.29
CA ILE A 7 5.52 -12.16 0.90
C ILE A 7 5.61 -13.51 0.18
N PRO A 8 4.94 -13.69 -0.98
CA PRO A 8 5.08 -14.91 -1.78
C PRO A 8 6.55 -15.15 -2.16
N THR A 9 7.06 -16.37 -1.94
CA THR A 9 8.50 -16.70 -2.12
C THR A 9 9.02 -16.40 -3.52
N HIS A 10 8.18 -16.49 -4.54
CA HIS A 10 8.55 -16.22 -5.93
C HIS A 10 8.69 -14.72 -6.25
N VAL A 11 8.16 -13.84 -5.40
CA VAL A 11 8.21 -12.38 -5.56
C VAL A 11 9.27 -11.75 -4.65
N ALA A 12 9.57 -12.37 -3.51
CA ALA A 12 10.54 -11.86 -2.53
C ALA A 12 11.84 -11.28 -3.13
N PRO A 13 12.59 -11.99 -4.01
CA PRO A 13 13.83 -11.44 -4.57
C PRO A 13 13.60 -10.21 -5.47
N ILE A 14 12.44 -10.13 -6.13
CA ILE A 14 12.05 -9.01 -6.98
C ILE A 14 11.68 -7.80 -6.12
N ALA A 15 10.95 -8.04 -5.02
CA ALA A 15 10.58 -7.00 -4.07
C ALA A 15 11.81 -6.38 -3.39
N ASP A 16 12.78 -7.19 -2.97
CA ASP A 16 14.03 -6.70 -2.38
C ASP A 16 14.86 -5.85 -3.36
N ALA A 17 14.91 -6.29 -4.63
CA ALA A 17 15.57 -5.54 -5.69
C ALA A 17 14.84 -4.21 -6.00
N ALA A 18 13.51 -4.22 -5.98
CA ALA A 18 12.71 -3.02 -6.18
C ALA A 18 12.90 -2.00 -5.05
N VAL A 19 12.94 -2.45 -3.78
CA VAL A 19 13.19 -1.60 -2.62
C VAL A 19 14.57 -0.95 -2.72
N SER A 20 15.59 -1.72 -3.10
CA SER A 20 16.94 -1.21 -3.30
C SER A 20 16.96 -0.12 -4.37
N TRP A 21 16.28 -0.36 -5.49
CA TRP A 21 16.14 0.61 -6.57
C TRP A 21 15.41 1.90 -6.15
N VAL A 22 14.32 1.81 -5.38
CA VAL A 22 13.60 2.99 -4.86
C VAL A 22 14.47 3.80 -3.90
N ASN A 23 15.19 3.14 -2.99
CA ASN A 23 16.07 3.81 -2.05
C ASN A 23 17.21 4.54 -2.77
N GLU A 24 17.78 3.92 -3.80
CA GLU A 24 18.82 4.54 -4.65
C GLU A 24 18.28 5.70 -5.49
N SER A 25 17.08 5.59 -6.05
CA SER A 25 16.51 6.62 -6.93
C SER A 25 16.09 7.89 -6.18
N GLN A 26 15.67 7.75 -4.91
CA GLN A 26 15.20 8.85 -4.07
C GLN A 26 16.19 9.30 -2.99
N ASP A 27 17.36 8.67 -2.86
CA ASP A 27 18.33 8.88 -1.76
C ASP A 27 17.69 8.69 -0.38
N THR A 28 16.99 7.56 -0.21
CA THR A 28 16.23 7.20 0.99
C THR A 28 16.68 5.85 1.57
N ASN A 29 16.14 5.47 2.74
CA ASN A 29 16.50 4.23 3.42
C ASN A 29 15.26 3.54 4.02
N TYR A 30 14.26 3.32 3.18
CA TYR A 30 13.04 2.63 3.58
C TYR A 30 13.24 1.12 3.69
N SER A 31 12.46 0.50 4.56
CA SER A 31 12.29 -0.95 4.68
C SER A 31 10.94 -1.39 4.12
N LEU A 32 10.92 -2.55 3.47
CA LEU A 32 9.68 -3.16 2.99
C LEU A 32 8.83 -3.66 4.15
N THR A 33 7.58 -3.22 4.19
CA THR A 33 6.58 -3.60 5.21
C THR A 33 5.34 -4.26 4.62
N GLY A 34 5.15 -4.20 3.31
CA GLY A 34 4.01 -4.82 2.63
C GLY A 34 4.11 -4.77 1.11
N LEU A 35 3.30 -5.60 0.47
CA LEU A 35 3.10 -5.64 -0.97
C LEU A 35 1.63 -5.41 -1.29
N VAL A 36 1.35 -4.76 -2.41
CA VAL A 36 -0.02 -4.54 -2.91
C VAL A 36 -0.15 -5.07 -4.33
N ASP A 37 -1.36 -5.53 -4.68
CA ASP A 37 -1.72 -6.07 -6.01
C ASP A 37 -0.91 -7.29 -6.47
N ILE A 38 -0.33 -8.03 -5.52
CA ILE A 38 0.50 -9.20 -5.84
C ILE A 38 -0.31 -10.45 -6.20
N GLU A 39 -1.60 -10.49 -5.87
CA GLU A 39 -2.48 -11.63 -6.15
C GLU A 39 -2.64 -11.89 -7.66
N GLY A 40 -2.42 -10.86 -8.50
CA GLY A 40 -2.45 -10.97 -9.96
C GLY A 40 -1.12 -11.43 -10.59
N VAL A 41 -0.03 -11.47 -9.83
CA VAL A 41 1.32 -11.79 -10.35
C VAL A 41 1.52 -13.30 -10.37
N GLY A 42 1.06 -13.94 -11.45
CA GLY A 42 1.23 -15.38 -11.64
C GLY A 42 2.52 -15.80 -12.36
N ASP A 43 3.09 -14.91 -13.17
CA ASP A 43 4.25 -15.21 -14.02
C ASP A 43 5.26 -14.06 -13.99
N VAL A 44 6.29 -14.21 -13.14
CA VAL A 44 7.36 -13.22 -12.95
C VAL A 44 8.32 -13.13 -14.13
N THR A 45 8.15 -13.96 -15.17
CA THR A 45 8.94 -13.90 -16.41
C THR A 45 8.38 -12.92 -17.44
N LYS A 46 7.19 -12.36 -17.18
CA LYS A 46 6.57 -11.31 -17.99
C LYS A 46 6.64 -9.97 -17.26
N PRO A 47 6.47 -8.85 -17.98
CA PRO A 47 6.28 -7.57 -17.32
C PRO A 47 5.02 -7.58 -16.43
N PHE A 48 5.13 -7.02 -15.24
CA PHE A 48 4.02 -6.87 -14.30
C PHE A 48 4.25 -5.67 -13.39
N ASP A 49 3.17 -5.16 -12.82
CA ASP A 49 3.21 -4.06 -11.87
C ASP A 49 2.78 -4.56 -10.49
N PHE A 50 3.35 -3.98 -9.44
CA PHE A 50 2.94 -4.24 -8.07
C PHE A 50 3.25 -3.04 -7.17
N GLY A 51 2.56 -2.99 -6.03
CA GLY A 51 2.75 -1.94 -5.03
C GLY A 51 3.72 -2.37 -3.93
N LEU A 52 4.54 -1.43 -3.49
CA LEU A 52 5.42 -1.54 -2.32
C LEU A 52 4.87 -0.66 -1.19
N VAL A 53 4.81 -1.19 0.03
CA VAL A 53 4.61 -0.39 1.24
C VAL A 53 5.94 -0.26 1.97
N LEU A 54 6.47 0.95 2.00
CA LEU A 54 7.83 1.28 2.43
C LEU A 54 7.78 2.15 3.68
N CYS A 55 8.53 1.82 4.73
CA CYS A 55 8.58 2.61 5.95
C CYS A 55 10.02 2.77 6.49
N ASP A 56 10.36 3.94 7.03
CA ASP A 56 11.69 4.25 7.61
C ASP A 56 11.69 4.18 9.15
N GLY A 57 10.52 3.97 9.74
CA GLY A 57 10.29 3.96 11.18
C GLY A 57 9.41 5.09 11.68
N GLU A 58 9.23 6.15 10.90
CA GLU A 58 8.33 7.27 11.21
C GLU A 58 7.29 7.46 10.12
N LEU A 59 7.73 7.48 8.87
CA LEU A 59 6.89 7.67 7.70
C LEU A 59 6.75 6.37 6.92
N CYS A 60 5.55 6.16 6.41
CA CYS A 60 5.27 5.10 5.45
C CYS A 60 4.75 5.72 4.16
N MET A 61 5.23 5.20 3.04
CA MET A 61 4.75 5.56 1.72
C MET A 61 4.39 4.31 0.93
N ARG A 62 3.56 4.52 -0.09
CA ARG A 62 3.26 3.51 -1.09
C ARG A 62 3.88 3.94 -2.40
N GLU A 63 4.51 3.00 -3.08
CA GLU A 63 5.09 3.21 -4.41
C GLU A 63 4.56 2.12 -5.33
N GLN A 64 4.12 2.50 -6.53
CA GLN A 64 3.73 1.55 -7.57
C GLN A 64 4.87 1.41 -8.56
N VAL A 65 5.35 0.18 -8.74
CA VAL A 65 6.51 -0.11 -9.60
C VAL A 65 6.15 -1.09 -10.70
N SER A 66 6.66 -0.83 -11.90
CA SER A 66 6.60 -1.73 -13.04
C SER A 66 7.91 -2.51 -13.13
N VAL A 67 7.80 -3.83 -13.25
CA VAL A 67 8.92 -4.76 -13.39
C VAL A 67 8.96 -5.26 -14.82
N THR A 68 10.13 -5.14 -15.45
CA THR A 68 10.43 -5.81 -16.72
C THR A 68 11.60 -6.76 -16.51
N PRO A 69 11.40 -8.08 -16.63
CA PRO A 69 12.50 -9.06 -16.60
C PRO A 69 13.50 -8.81 -17.73
N ASP A 70 14.80 -8.82 -17.41
CA ASP A 70 15.91 -8.59 -18.34
C ASP A 70 17.01 -9.64 -18.09
N GLY A 71 16.81 -10.83 -18.67
CA GLY A 71 17.68 -11.99 -18.44
C GLY A 71 17.63 -12.46 -16.99
N ASP A 72 18.77 -12.41 -16.31
CA ASP A 72 18.92 -12.76 -14.89
C ASP A 72 18.70 -11.54 -13.95
N SER A 73 18.24 -10.41 -14.49
CA SER A 73 18.04 -9.16 -13.77
C SER A 73 16.64 -8.59 -13.97
N TYR A 74 16.32 -7.52 -13.23
CA TYR A 74 15.05 -6.81 -13.32
C TYR A 74 15.28 -5.34 -13.60
N ARG A 75 14.46 -4.79 -14.49
CA ARG A 75 14.36 -3.35 -14.70
C ARG A 75 13.11 -2.83 -14.03
N PHE A 76 13.26 -1.73 -13.31
CA PHE A 76 12.17 -1.07 -12.59
C PHE A 76 11.86 0.29 -13.21
N ALA A 77 10.59 0.66 -13.17
CA ALA A 77 10.12 2.00 -13.49
C ALA A 77 8.98 2.37 -12.53
N TYR A 78 8.84 3.66 -12.22
CA TYR A 78 7.65 4.14 -11.54
C TYR A 78 6.46 4.01 -12.48
N VAL A 79 5.36 3.47 -11.96
CA VAL A 79 4.07 3.60 -12.62
C VAL A 79 3.57 4.99 -12.26
N GLU A 80 3.23 5.81 -13.25
CA GLU A 80 2.48 7.04 -12.96
C GLU A 80 1.20 6.62 -12.25
N GLU A 81 1.10 6.93 -10.96
CA GLU A 81 -0.14 6.73 -10.21
C GLU A 81 -1.24 7.40 -11.03
N ALA A 82 -2.19 6.61 -11.55
CA ALA A 82 -3.46 7.17 -11.95
C ALA A 82 -3.95 7.99 -10.76
N GLU A 83 -4.32 9.25 -10.98
CA GLU A 83 -4.88 10.10 -9.92
C GLU A 83 -5.84 9.22 -9.11
N PRO A 84 -5.63 9.07 -7.79
CA PRO A 84 -6.42 8.14 -7.00
C PRO A 84 -7.87 8.45 -7.26
N ASP A 85 -8.58 7.50 -7.88
CA ASP A 85 -9.98 7.65 -8.19
C ASP A 85 -10.64 7.98 -6.86
N ILE A 86 -11.12 9.23 -6.73
CA ILE A 86 -11.48 9.81 -5.43
C ILE A 86 -12.34 8.76 -4.74
N PRO A 87 -11.91 8.20 -3.58
CA PRO A 87 -12.63 7.11 -2.96
C PRO A 87 -14.10 7.51 -2.87
N PRO A 88 -15.04 6.65 -3.30
CA PRO A 88 -16.45 7.00 -3.32
C PRO A 88 -16.79 7.59 -1.96
N LEU A 89 -17.26 8.84 -1.96
CA LEU A 89 -17.46 9.70 -0.80
C LEU A 89 -17.59 8.86 0.49
N LEU A 90 -16.48 8.67 1.22
CA LEU A 90 -16.51 7.98 2.52
C LEU A 90 -17.18 8.86 3.59
N ASP A 91 -17.65 10.03 3.19
CA ASP A 91 -18.59 10.81 3.97
C ASP A 91 -19.89 10.01 4.09
N PRO A 92 -20.32 9.67 5.31
CA PRO A 92 -21.60 9.03 5.50
C PRO A 92 -22.69 9.94 4.92
N PRO A 93 -23.80 9.33 4.46
CA PRO A 93 -24.87 10.07 3.83
C PRO A 93 -25.27 11.29 4.68
N PRO A 94 -25.42 12.48 4.05
CA PRO A 94 -25.77 13.69 4.76
C PRO A 94 -27.07 13.46 5.56
N GLY A 95 -27.00 13.74 6.87
CA GLY A 95 -28.13 13.59 7.80
C GLY A 95 -28.12 12.33 8.68
N ILE A 96 -27.47 11.23 8.28
CA ILE A 96 -27.52 9.97 9.06
C ILE A 96 -26.59 10.01 10.29
N ARG A 97 -25.46 10.71 10.18
CA ARG A 97 -24.41 10.68 11.21
C ARG A 97 -24.86 11.19 12.57
N ARG A 98 -25.61 12.29 12.63
CA ARG A 98 -25.93 12.95 13.90
C ARG A 98 -26.95 12.13 14.70
N GLU A 99 -28.08 11.80 14.10
CA GLU A 99 -29.12 11.00 14.77
C GLU A 99 -28.65 9.60 15.14
N TRP A 100 -27.78 8.99 14.33
CA TRP A 100 -27.18 7.70 14.67
C TRP A 100 -26.24 7.83 15.87
N LEU A 101 -25.38 8.86 15.90
CA LEU A 101 -24.44 9.10 16.98
C LEU A 101 -25.16 9.40 18.30
N ASP A 102 -26.19 10.24 18.25
CA ASP A 102 -27.03 10.59 19.40
C ASP A 102 -27.64 9.31 20.03
N LYS A 103 -28.15 8.39 19.20
CA LYS A 103 -28.67 7.08 19.65
C LYS A 103 -27.60 6.14 20.23
N GLN A 104 -26.34 6.25 19.82
CA GLN A 104 -25.27 5.44 20.42
C GLN A 104 -24.81 6.02 21.76
N LEU A 105 -24.71 7.35 21.86
CA LEU A 105 -24.30 8.04 23.10
C LEU A 105 -25.31 7.81 24.25
N GLU A 106 -26.59 7.67 23.95
CA GLU A 106 -27.61 7.34 24.96
C GLU A 106 -27.48 5.90 25.51
N LYS A 107 -26.82 4.99 24.77
CA LYS A 107 -26.74 3.56 25.11
C LYS A 107 -25.46 3.16 25.83
N TYR A 108 -24.39 3.94 25.67
CA TYR A 108 -23.06 3.59 26.12
C TYR A 108 -22.43 4.72 26.93
N GLU A 109 -21.71 4.38 27.99
CA GLU A 109 -21.04 5.36 28.87
C GLU A 109 -19.90 6.11 28.15
N PHE A 110 -19.33 5.51 27.09
CA PHE A 110 -18.42 6.17 26.16
C PHE A 110 -18.54 5.55 24.76
N VAL A 111 -18.23 6.33 23.73
CA VAL A 111 -18.23 5.91 22.32
C VAL A 111 -16.88 6.29 21.70
N LEU A 112 -16.21 5.33 21.06
CA LEU A 112 -14.99 5.55 20.30
C LEU A 112 -15.34 5.68 18.81
N LEU A 113 -15.09 6.85 18.21
CA LEU A 113 -15.16 7.01 16.75
C LEU A 113 -13.75 6.92 16.16
N LEU A 114 -13.49 5.82 15.45
CA LEU A 114 -12.28 5.68 14.65
C LEU A 114 -12.56 6.19 13.24
N TYR A 115 -11.92 7.29 12.87
CA TYR A 115 -11.92 7.78 11.50
C TYR A 115 -10.62 7.30 10.83
N TYR A 116 -10.75 6.36 9.90
CA TYR A 116 -9.61 5.89 9.11
C TYR A 116 -9.55 6.66 7.79
N ARG A 117 -8.43 7.33 7.55
CA ARG A 117 -8.06 7.86 6.23
C ARG A 117 -6.73 7.21 5.84
N GLY A 118 -6.80 5.96 5.41
CA GLY A 118 -5.73 5.32 4.64
C GLY A 118 -6.19 5.22 3.20
N LEU A 119 -5.33 5.65 2.28
CA LEU A 119 -5.44 5.30 0.86
C LEU A 119 -5.16 3.80 0.76
N TRP A 120 -6.18 3.04 0.34
CA TRP A 120 -6.04 1.61 0.06
C TRP A 120 -5.28 1.35 -1.21
#